data_AF-A0A5F2G7A6-F1
#
_entry.id   AF-A0A5F2G7A6-F1
#
_cell.length_a   1.000
_cell.length_b   1.000
_cell.length_c   1.000
_cell.angle_alpha   90.00
_cell.angle_beta   90.00
_cell.angle_gamma   90.00
#
_symmetry.space_group_name_H-M   'P 1'
#
loop_
_entity.id
_entity.type
_entity.pdbx_description
1 polymer ?
#
loop_
_entity_poly.entity_id
_entity_poly.type
_entity_poly.pdbx_seq_one_letter_code
_entity_poly.pdbx_strand_id
1 'polypeptide(L)' 'KMSPFFTDAGMKTLRSEADFKTAWMAMKPDERTAVLKDCGDATLNKAHADFCAMAKKMGG' A
#
# COMPACT_ATOMS: atom_id res chain seq x y z
N LYS A 1 -3.50 3.13 8.13
CA LYS A 1 -4.95 2.93 7.83
C LYS A 1 -5.06 2.60 6.34
N MET A 2 -5.38 1.36 5.97
CA MET A 2 -5.26 0.88 4.58
C MET A 2 -6.47 1.21 3.68
N SER A 3 -7.61 1.59 4.26
CA SER A 3 -8.87 1.85 3.53
C SER A 3 -8.77 2.77 2.30
N PRO A 4 -7.95 3.84 2.27
CA PRO A 4 -7.84 4.70 1.09
C PRO A 4 -7.31 4.00 -0.17
N PHE A 5 -6.67 2.84 -0.04
CA PHE A 5 -6.07 2.09 -1.14
C PHE A 5 -6.98 1.05 -1.77
N PHE A 6 -8.14 0.80 -1.17
CA PHE A 6 -9.07 -0.24 -1.60
C PHE A 6 -10.42 0.35 -2.02
N THR A 7 -11.11 -0.36 -2.89
CA THR A 7 -12.46 -0.03 -3.34
C THR A 7 -13.52 -0.60 -2.40
N ASP A 8 -13.19 -1.68 -1.70
CA ASP A 8 -14.08 -2.39 -0.78
C ASP A 8 -13.62 -2.29 0.69
N ALA A 9 -14.58 -2.41 1.60
CA ALA A 9 -14.32 -2.40 3.03
C ALA A 9 -13.53 -3.63 3.52
N GLY A 10 -13.53 -4.72 2.74
CA GLY A 10 -12.77 -5.94 3.03
C GLY A 10 -11.29 -5.86 2.66
N MET A 11 -10.85 -4.75 2.04
CA MET A 11 -9.49 -4.54 1.58
C MET A 11 -8.99 -5.66 0.66
N LYS A 12 -9.87 -6.17 -0.22
CA LYS A 12 -9.54 -7.24 -1.16
C LYS A 12 -9.16 -6.71 -2.54
N THR A 13 -9.76 -5.59 -2.93
CA THR A 13 -9.68 -5.03 -4.28
C THR A 13 -9.03 -3.66 -4.21
N LEU A 14 -7.80 -3.58 -4.73
CA LEU A 14 -7.07 -2.32 -4.82
C LEU A 14 -7.78 -1.33 -5.74
N ARG A 15 -7.61 -0.05 -5.44
CA ARG A 15 -7.98 1.02 -6.36
C ARG A 15 -7.08 1.03 -7.58
N SER A 16 -7.48 1.82 -8.57
CA SER A 16 -6.65 2.11 -9.73
C SER A 16 -5.27 2.63 -9.31
N GLU A 17 -4.27 2.47 -10.19
CA GLU A 17 -2.92 2.95 -9.93
C GLU A 17 -2.87 4.45 -9.62
N ALA A 18 -3.66 5.25 -10.33
CA ALA A 18 -3.74 6.70 -10.13
C ALA A 18 -4.31 7.06 -8.76
N ASP A 19 -5.38 6.38 -8.34
CA ASP A 19 -6.00 6.60 -7.03
C ASP A 19 -5.08 6.10 -5.90
N PHE A 20 -4.43 4.96 -6.10
CA PHE A 20 -3.45 4.43 -5.16
C PHE A 20 -2.31 5.43 -4.98
N LYS A 21 -1.75 5.97 -6.07
CA LYS A 21 -0.69 6.98 -6.02
C LYS A 21 -1.14 8.24 -5.30
N THR A 22 -2.37 8.69 -5.54
CA THR A 22 -2.94 9.86 -4.86
C THR A 22 -3.02 9.62 -3.35
N ALA A 23 -3.55 8.47 -2.92
CA ALA A 23 -3.60 8.09 -1.52
C ALA A 23 -2.19 7.92 -0.91
N TRP A 24 -1.26 7.36 -1.66
CA TRP A 24 0.14 7.16 -1.24
C TRP A 24 0.84 8.49 -1.01
N MET A 25 0.70 9.45 -1.94
CA MET A 25 1.31 10.77 -1.84
C MET A 25 0.68 11.65 -0.75
N ALA A 26 -0.54 11.35 -0.32
CA ALA A 26 -1.17 12.00 0.82
C ALA A 26 -0.62 11.50 2.17
N MET A 27 0.05 10.34 2.21
CA MET A 27 0.73 9.84 3.40
C MET A 27 1.99 10.64 3.70
N LYS A 28 2.33 10.76 4.98
CA LYS A 28 3.59 11.39 5.37
C LYS A 28 4.79 10.52 4.93
N PRO A 29 5.98 11.12 4.69
CA PRO A 29 7.16 10.36 4.26
C PRO A 29 7.58 9.22 5.21
N ASP A 30 7.47 9.45 6.52
CA ASP A 30 7.75 8.45 7.57
C ASP A 30 6.76 7.28 7.52
N GLU A 31 5.48 7.57 7.31
CA GLU A 31 4.44 6.53 7.15
C GLU A 31 4.69 5.68 5.90
N ARG A 32 5.07 6.29 4.77
CA ARG A 32 5.43 5.56 3.55
C ARG A 32 6.64 4.65 3.77
N THR A 33 7.65 5.16 4.47
CA THR A 33 8.86 4.40 4.81
C THR A 33 8.52 3.20 5.70
N ALA A 34 7.67 3.39 6.71
CA ALA A 34 7.19 2.32 7.57
C ALA A 34 6.45 1.25 6.78
N VAL A 35 5.55 1.64 5.87
CA VAL A 35 4.83 0.67 5.01
C VAL A 35 5.79 -0.11 4.12
N LEU A 36 6.78 0.54 3.50
CA LEU A 36 7.77 -0.17 2.68
C LEU A 36 8.61 -1.15 3.50
N LYS A 37 8.97 -0.77 4.73
CA LYS A 37 9.66 -1.64 5.69
C LYS A 37 8.81 -2.85 6.06
N ASP A 38 7.53 -2.65 6.38
CA ASP A 38 6.59 -3.72 6.69
C ASP A 38 6.38 -4.65 5.49
N CYS A 39 6.35 -4.12 4.27
CA CYS A 39 6.34 -4.90 3.04
C CYS A 39 7.67 -5.62 2.74
N GLY A 40 8.72 -5.37 3.53
CA GLY A 40 9.95 -6.17 3.55
C GLY A 40 9.84 -7.41 4.44
N ASP A 41 8.89 -7.45 5.37
CA ASP A 41 8.62 -8.64 6.19
C ASP A 41 7.96 -9.73 5.33
N ALA A 42 8.43 -10.97 5.45
CA ALA A 42 7.98 -12.08 4.62
C ALA A 42 6.51 -12.47 4.89
N THR A 43 6.06 -12.36 6.14
CA THR A 43 4.69 -12.70 6.54
C THR A 43 3.73 -11.65 6.03
N LEU A 44 4.05 -10.37 6.22
CA LEU A 44 3.22 -9.25 5.76
C LEU A 44 3.19 -9.16 4.24
N ASN A 45 4.34 -9.32 3.57
CA ASN A 45 4.41 -9.33 2.11
C ASN A 45 3.62 -10.51 1.51
N LYS A 46 3.48 -11.64 2.21
CA LYS A 46 2.61 -12.74 1.79
C LYS A 46 1.13 -12.42 2.01
N ALA A 47 0.77 -11.85 3.16
CA ALA A 47 -0.63 -11.52 3.49
C ALA A 47 -1.21 -10.38 2.65
N HIS A 48 -0.35 -9.46 2.20
CA HIS A 48 -0.72 -8.23 1.50
C HIS A 48 0.05 -8.06 0.19
N ALA A 49 0.30 -9.15 -0.54
CA ALA A 49 1.19 -9.18 -1.71
C ALA A 49 0.88 -8.09 -2.75
N ASP A 50 -0.37 -7.96 -3.17
CA ASP A 50 -0.76 -6.99 -4.20
C ASP A 50 -0.57 -5.54 -3.71
N PHE A 51 -0.94 -5.28 -2.46
CA PHE A 51 -0.75 -3.96 -1.84
C PHE A 51 0.74 -3.62 -1.74
N CYS A 52 1.56 -4.58 -1.29
CA CYS A 52 3.00 -4.39 -1.15
C CYS A 52 3.70 -4.23 -2.50
N ALA A 53 3.25 -4.92 -3.54
CA ALA A 53 3.73 -4.72 -4.91
C ALA A 53 3.44 -3.29 -5.39
N MET A 54 2.22 -2.80 -5.19
CA MET A 54 1.84 -1.42 -5.56
C MET A 54 2.58 -0.38 -4.72
N ALA A 55 2.71 -0.56 -3.41
CA ALA A 55 3.47 0.34 -2.53
C ALA A 55 4.94 0.45 -2.97
N LYS A 56 5.59 -0.68 -3.27
CA LYS A 56 6.97 -0.72 -3.81
C LYS A 56 7.09 -0.02 -5.16
N LYS A 57 6.08 -0.14 -6.04
CA LYS A 57 6.06 0.58 -7.32
C LYS A 57 5.97 2.11 -7.14
N MET A 58 5.33 2.59 -6.07
CA MET A 58 5.12 4.02 -5.82
C MET A 58 6.21 4.71 -5.01
N GLY A 59 6.96 3.96 -4.20
CA GLY A 59 7.95 4.50 -3.27
C GLY A 59 9.34 3.86 -3.37
N GLY A 60 9.55 2.97 -4.33
CA GLY A 60 10.88 2.54 -4.78
C GLY A 60 11.51 3.54 -5.74
#